data_AF-A0A6L5ZTY3-F1
#
_entry.id   AF-A0A6L5ZTY3-F1
#
_cell.length_a   1.000
_cell.length_b   1.000
_cell.length_c   1.000
_cell.angle_alpha   90.00
_cell.angle_beta   90.00
_cell.angle_gamma   90.00
#
_symmetry.space_group_name_H-M   'P 1'
#
loop_
_entity.id
_entity.type
_entity.pdbx_description
1 polymer ?
#
loop_
_entity_poly.entity_id
_entity_poly.type
_entity_poly.pdbx_seq_one_letter_code
_entity_poly.pdbx_strand_id
1 'polypeptide(L)'
;MSTLANTFADELRLRSESDLAALFTLRPDLLSPVPNDFSALAARANSTPSLVRALDSLNLWHYQIVEAACSIAEPFKKSELIAVTSSETTFAIENLWQLGLIYKDGDKYRTPTNLKLLIGDEPVGLGPIYPGKADLNKLKDVPKTSEAVLAKLTWGPPRGQITDIKKPGTAIGWLLDNNILIPMDSHTVALPREFGIKLRGGKVHKELSIKAPDLTGKKLSQKQIDLAAIANISTVMRWCEELLHNLSDEPPTALRTGGIGIRDLKRIAEHIGVDEACAGFIAELCYLGGLLVIDPD
;
A
#
# COMPACT_ATOMS: atom_id res chain seq x y z
N MET A 1 29.65 3.54 22.22
CA MET A 1 28.73 2.40 22.42
C MET A 1 28.01 2.17 21.11
N SER A 2 28.14 0.96 20.57
CA SER A 2 27.57 0.54 19.28
C SER A 2 26.07 0.86 19.23
N THR A 3 25.67 1.79 18.38
CA THR A 3 24.26 2.05 18.05
C THR A 3 23.73 0.84 17.30
N LEU A 4 23.25 -0.17 18.05
CA LEU A 4 22.44 -1.25 17.50
C LEU A 4 21.31 -0.59 16.70
N ALA A 5 21.22 -0.88 15.41
CA ALA A 5 20.10 -0.43 14.60
C ALA A 5 18.81 -0.93 15.26
N ASN A 6 17.85 -0.03 15.52
CA ASN A 6 16.60 -0.43 16.14
C ASN A 6 15.84 -1.38 15.19
N THR A 7 15.42 -2.55 15.69
CA THR A 7 14.51 -3.42 14.93
C THR A 7 13.08 -2.89 15.03
N PHE A 8 12.18 -3.35 14.15
CA PHE A 8 10.76 -2.97 14.24
C PHE A 8 10.14 -3.41 15.57
N ALA A 9 10.54 -4.58 16.10
CA ALA A 9 10.09 -5.04 17.41
C ALA A 9 10.60 -4.15 18.56
N ASP A 10 11.84 -3.67 18.47
CA ASP A 10 12.39 -2.73 19.47
C ASP A 10 11.67 -1.39 19.44
N GLU A 11 11.35 -0.89 18.24
CA GLU A 11 10.59 0.34 18.07
C GLU A 11 9.18 0.22 18.65
N LEU A 12 8.47 -0.87 18.37
CA LEU A 12 7.14 -1.14 18.94
C LEU A 12 7.18 -1.22 20.47
N ARG A 13 8.25 -1.79 21.05
CA ARG A 13 8.44 -1.85 22.50
C ARG A 13 8.61 -0.46 23.13
N LEU A 14 9.11 0.51 22.37
CA LEU A 14 9.34 1.89 22.83
C LEU A 14 8.12 2.80 22.64
N ARG A 15 7.07 2.33 21.95
CA ARG A 15 5.84 3.11 21.78
C ARG A 15 5.10 3.27 23.10
N SER A 16 4.41 4.39 23.25
CA SER A 16 3.51 4.62 24.38
C SER A 16 2.29 3.70 24.30
N GLU A 17 1.58 3.52 25.41
CA GLU A 17 0.30 2.78 25.42
C GLU A 17 -0.71 3.39 24.44
N SER A 18 -0.77 4.72 24.33
CA SER A 18 -1.64 5.41 23.37
C SER A 18 -1.26 5.14 21.91
N ASP A 19 0.04 5.06 21.60
CA ASP A 19 0.50 4.75 20.25
C ASP A 19 0.25 3.27 19.88
N LEU A 20 0.36 2.37 20.86
CA LEU A 20 0.01 0.96 20.65
C LEU A 20 -1.50 0.79 20.46
N ALA A 21 -2.33 1.48 21.26
CA ALA A 21 -3.77 1.48 21.08
C ALA A 21 -4.18 2.05 19.72
N ALA A 22 -3.52 3.12 19.26
CA ALA A 22 -3.73 3.69 17.93
C ALA A 22 -3.34 2.69 16.82
N LEU A 23 -2.19 2.00 16.95
CA LEU A 23 -1.80 0.94 16.02
C LEU A 23 -2.88 -0.15 15.93
N PHE A 24 -3.39 -0.66 17.06
CA PHE A 24 -4.42 -1.71 17.04
C PHE A 24 -5.77 -1.22 16.51
N THR A 25 -6.12 0.06 16.72
CA THR A 25 -7.32 0.67 16.16
C THR A 25 -7.23 0.75 14.63
N LEU A 26 -6.07 1.15 14.12
CA LEU A 26 -5.81 1.29 12.69
C LEU A 26 -5.54 -0.06 12.00
N ARG A 27 -5.07 -1.05 12.76
CA ARG A 27 -4.72 -2.40 12.28
C ARG A 27 -5.34 -3.49 13.17
N PRO A 28 -6.69 -3.65 13.17
CA PRO A 28 -7.37 -4.66 13.99
C PRO A 28 -6.92 -6.09 13.69
N ASP A 29 -6.43 -6.32 12.46
CA ASP A 29 -5.92 -7.61 12.03
C ASP A 29 -4.66 -8.07 12.79
N LEU A 30 -4.01 -7.18 13.51
CA LEU A 30 -2.88 -7.51 14.37
C LEU A 30 -3.29 -8.25 15.66
N LEU A 31 -4.57 -8.24 16.02
CA LEU A 31 -5.09 -8.83 17.26
C LEU A 31 -5.61 -10.27 17.10
N SER A 32 -5.60 -10.83 15.89
CA SER A 32 -6.17 -12.17 15.64
C SER A 32 -5.15 -13.13 15.04
N PRO A 33 -4.63 -14.11 15.81
CA PRO A 33 -4.78 -14.26 17.27
C PRO A 33 -3.98 -13.20 18.06
N VAL A 34 -4.25 -12.97 19.34
CA VAL A 34 -3.52 -11.95 20.12
C VAL A 34 -2.01 -12.27 20.11
N PRO A 35 -1.12 -11.31 19.78
CA PRO A 35 0.31 -11.56 19.76
C PRO A 35 0.85 -11.67 21.20
N ASN A 36 1.71 -12.66 21.45
CA ASN A 36 2.23 -12.95 22.78
C ASN A 36 3.39 -12.03 23.20
N ASP A 37 4.05 -11.37 22.24
CA ASP A 37 5.14 -10.44 22.46
C ASP A 37 5.30 -9.46 21.27
N PHE A 38 6.20 -8.47 21.40
CA PHE A 38 6.48 -7.47 20.38
C PHE A 38 7.17 -8.02 19.12
N SER A 39 7.87 -9.15 19.23
CA SER A 39 8.50 -9.81 18.07
C SER A 39 7.42 -10.47 17.20
N ALA A 40 6.44 -11.15 17.81
CA ALA A 40 5.27 -11.71 17.15
C ALA A 40 4.40 -10.60 16.55
N LEU A 41 4.20 -9.48 17.27
CA LEU A 41 3.49 -8.31 16.74
C LEU A 41 4.20 -7.73 15.51
N ALA A 42 5.51 -7.51 15.59
CA ALA A 42 6.31 -6.99 14.47
C ALA A 42 6.26 -7.94 13.25
N ALA A 43 6.41 -9.25 13.48
CA ALA A 43 6.34 -10.26 12.43
C ALA A 43 4.96 -10.26 11.74
N ARG A 44 3.87 -10.15 12.51
CA ARG A 44 2.51 -10.06 11.96
C ARG A 44 2.29 -8.75 11.20
N ALA A 45 2.70 -7.63 11.77
CA ALA A 45 2.57 -6.32 11.14
C ALA A 45 3.36 -6.22 9.82
N ASN A 46 4.49 -6.93 9.73
CA ASN A 46 5.31 -7.08 8.53
C ASN A 46 4.88 -8.27 7.63
N SER A 47 3.82 -9.00 7.96
CA SER A 47 3.33 -10.07 7.08
C SER A 47 2.62 -9.50 5.85
N THR A 48 2.76 -10.17 4.71
CA THR A 48 2.15 -9.73 3.45
C THR A 48 0.64 -9.45 3.56
N PRO A 49 -0.21 -10.35 4.11
CA PRO A 49 -1.65 -10.09 4.20
C PRO A 49 -1.97 -8.83 5.03
N SER A 50 -1.19 -8.59 6.08
CA SER A 50 -1.40 -7.47 6.98
C SER A 50 -0.95 -6.14 6.36
N LEU A 51 0.20 -6.15 5.67
CA LEU A 51 0.68 -4.98 4.93
C LEU A 51 -0.23 -4.60 3.76
N VAL A 52 -0.79 -5.58 3.03
CA VAL A 52 -1.75 -5.31 1.94
C VAL A 52 -2.98 -4.58 2.47
N ARG A 53 -3.59 -5.08 3.56
CA ARG A 53 -4.73 -4.39 4.20
C ARG A 53 -4.39 -2.96 4.64
N ALA A 54 -3.19 -2.78 5.19
CA ALA A 54 -2.73 -1.45 5.60
C ALA A 54 -2.59 -0.51 4.40
N LEU A 55 -1.98 -0.98 3.30
CA LEU A 55 -1.83 -0.21 2.07
C LEU A 55 -3.19 0.12 1.43
N ASP A 56 -4.14 -0.80 1.44
CA ASP A 56 -5.50 -0.60 0.91
C ASP A 56 -6.28 0.48 1.69
N SER A 57 -5.92 0.72 2.96
CA SER A 57 -6.53 1.77 3.77
C SER A 57 -5.99 3.18 3.48
N LEU A 58 -4.89 3.28 2.73
CA LEU A 58 -4.24 4.55 2.46
C LEU A 58 -4.97 5.34 1.39
N ASN A 59 -5.05 6.66 1.58
CA ASN A 59 -5.29 7.56 0.45
C ASN A 59 -4.04 7.66 -0.43
N LEU A 60 -4.22 8.20 -1.64
CA LEU A 60 -3.14 8.30 -2.61
C LEU A 60 -1.92 9.09 -2.09
N TRP A 61 -2.12 10.15 -1.30
CA TRP A 61 -1.00 10.90 -0.71
C TRP A 61 -0.14 10.02 0.20
N HIS A 62 -0.75 9.31 1.15
CA HIS A 62 -0.02 8.43 2.07
C HIS A 62 0.69 7.30 1.31
N TYR A 63 0.04 6.74 0.28
CA TYR A 63 0.66 5.72 -0.57
C TYR A 63 1.89 6.27 -1.31
N GLN A 64 1.81 7.48 -1.87
CA GLN A 64 2.95 8.14 -2.52
C GLN A 64 4.12 8.37 -1.56
N ILE A 65 3.84 8.65 -0.27
CA ILE A 65 4.87 8.76 0.75
C ILE A 65 5.51 7.40 1.08
N VAL A 66 4.74 6.31 1.12
CA VAL A 66 5.28 4.95 1.27
C VAL A 66 6.22 4.61 0.12
N GLU A 67 5.79 4.84 -1.12
CA GLU A 67 6.62 4.63 -2.30
C GLU A 67 7.90 5.48 -2.27
N ALA A 68 7.80 6.73 -1.85
CA ALA A 68 8.94 7.62 -1.69
C ALA A 68 9.92 7.12 -0.60
N ALA A 69 9.39 6.62 0.52
CA ALA A 69 10.19 6.03 1.59
C ALA A 69 10.93 4.76 1.12
N CYS A 70 10.28 3.90 0.32
CA CYS A 70 10.91 2.75 -0.31
C CYS A 70 11.91 3.15 -1.42
N SER A 71 11.83 4.39 -1.91
CA SER A 71 12.70 4.93 -2.95
C SER A 71 14.02 5.52 -2.43
N ILE A 72 14.15 5.82 -1.13
CA ILE A 72 15.37 6.44 -0.60
C ILE A 72 16.20 5.48 0.25
N ALA A 73 17.47 5.84 0.48
CA ALA A 73 18.38 5.04 1.28
C ALA A 73 17.95 5.04 2.76
N GLU A 74 18.06 3.88 3.42
CA GLU A 74 17.70 3.73 4.83
C GLU A 74 18.93 3.62 5.73
N PRO A 75 18.83 4.09 6.99
CA PRO A 75 17.70 4.85 7.55
C PRO A 75 17.70 6.30 7.05
N PHE A 76 16.51 6.89 6.87
CA PHE A 76 16.35 8.26 6.35
C PHE A 76 15.75 9.23 7.38
N LYS A 77 16.15 10.49 7.29
CA LYS A 77 15.53 11.59 8.03
C LYS A 77 14.25 12.04 7.35
N LYS A 78 13.34 12.60 8.14
CA LYS A 78 12.14 13.27 7.64
C LYS A 78 12.45 14.33 6.57
N SER A 79 13.54 15.08 6.72
CA SER A 79 13.98 16.08 5.74
C SER A 79 14.38 15.49 4.38
N GLU A 80 14.94 14.28 4.36
CA GLU A 80 15.31 13.57 3.13
C GLU A 80 14.05 13.11 2.39
N LEU A 81 13.04 12.63 3.12
CA LEU A 81 11.75 12.27 2.55
C LEU A 81 11.00 13.50 1.98
N ILE A 82 11.01 14.62 2.69
CA ILE A 82 10.46 15.91 2.22
C ILE A 82 11.16 16.38 0.94
N ALA A 83 12.49 16.22 0.85
CA ALA A 83 13.26 16.62 -0.32
C ALA A 83 12.75 15.94 -1.60
N VAL A 84 12.40 14.65 -1.51
CA VAL A 84 11.88 13.87 -2.64
C VAL A 84 10.36 13.94 -2.86
N THR A 85 9.63 14.52 -1.91
CA THR A 85 8.16 14.69 -1.94
C THR A 85 7.78 16.16 -1.78
N SER A 86 7.21 16.57 -0.65
CA SER A 86 6.88 17.96 -0.31
C SER A 86 6.84 18.18 1.22
N SER A 87 6.60 19.42 1.66
CA SER A 87 6.55 19.77 3.10
C SER A 87 5.39 19.11 3.85
N GLU A 88 4.30 18.80 3.15
CA GLU A 88 3.08 18.18 3.66
C GLU A 88 3.30 16.74 4.13
N THR A 89 4.44 16.13 3.77
CA THR A 89 4.90 14.84 4.30
C THR A 89 4.97 14.82 5.81
N THR A 90 5.14 16.00 6.44
CA THR A 90 5.07 16.17 7.89
C THR A 90 3.81 15.59 8.52
N PHE A 91 2.66 15.70 7.84
CA PHE A 91 1.39 15.22 8.37
C PHE A 91 1.16 13.74 8.06
N ALA A 92 1.65 13.27 6.91
CA ALA A 92 1.50 11.88 6.49
C ALA A 92 2.43 10.92 7.24
N ILE A 93 3.65 11.35 7.58
CA ILE A 93 4.66 10.49 8.20
C ILE A 93 4.19 9.95 9.56
N GLU A 94 3.45 10.76 10.32
CA GLU A 94 2.91 10.36 11.61
C GLU A 94 1.86 9.26 11.45
N ASN A 95 0.93 9.43 10.50
CA ASN A 95 -0.08 8.41 10.21
C ASN A 95 0.55 7.08 9.73
N LEU A 96 1.55 7.15 8.85
CA LEU A 96 2.28 5.95 8.40
C LEU A 96 3.05 5.26 9.53
N TRP A 97 3.59 6.03 10.48
CA TRP A 97 4.23 5.50 11.67
C TRP A 97 3.21 4.80 12.59
N GLN A 98 2.06 5.42 12.83
CA GLN A 98 0.96 4.85 13.61
C GLN A 98 0.44 3.54 12.96
N LEU A 99 0.36 3.47 11.63
CA LEU A 99 0.02 2.25 10.88
C LEU A 99 1.11 1.17 10.89
N GLY A 100 2.32 1.48 11.36
CA GLY A 100 3.47 0.58 11.31
C GLY A 100 4.02 0.34 9.90
N LEU A 101 3.73 1.24 8.95
CA LEU A 101 4.28 1.21 7.58
C LEU A 101 5.65 1.88 7.48
N ILE A 102 6.01 2.65 8.50
CA ILE A 102 7.37 3.09 8.79
C ILE A 102 7.61 2.99 10.30
N TYR A 103 8.87 2.88 10.71
CA TYR A 103 9.23 2.83 12.12
C TYR A 103 10.49 3.66 12.40
N LYS A 104 10.60 4.17 13.63
CA LYS A 104 11.69 5.03 14.09
C LYS A 104 12.97 4.23 14.36
N ASP A 105 14.10 4.74 13.87
CA ASP A 105 15.46 4.31 14.18
C ASP A 105 16.24 5.52 14.72
N GLY A 106 16.07 5.80 16.01
CA GLY A 106 16.52 7.05 16.64
C GLY A 106 15.76 8.27 16.09
N ASP A 107 16.50 9.23 15.52
CA ASP A 107 15.94 10.43 14.85
C ASP A 107 15.57 10.19 13.38
N LYS A 108 15.72 8.95 12.90
CA LYS A 108 15.48 8.53 11.51
C LYS A 108 14.33 7.54 11.42
N TYR A 109 13.99 7.15 10.19
CA TYR A 109 12.94 6.21 9.87
C TYR A 109 13.47 5.08 8.96
N ARG A 110 12.77 3.95 9.03
CA ARG A 110 12.93 2.79 8.15
C ARG A 110 11.56 2.28 7.72
N THR A 111 11.52 1.53 6.62
CA THR A 111 10.33 0.77 6.19
C THR A 111 10.46 -0.70 6.63
N PRO A 112 9.34 -1.38 6.94
CA PRO A 112 9.34 -2.82 7.13
C PRO A 112 9.88 -3.56 5.90
N THR A 113 10.65 -4.63 6.10
CA THR A 113 11.33 -5.34 5.00
C THR A 113 10.37 -5.85 3.93
N ASN A 114 9.23 -6.40 4.33
CA ASN A 114 8.28 -6.96 3.36
C ASN A 114 7.46 -5.86 2.67
N LEU A 115 7.42 -4.64 3.23
CA LEU A 115 6.79 -3.51 2.56
C LEU A 115 7.53 -3.15 1.28
N LYS A 116 8.86 -3.13 1.31
CA LYS A 116 9.70 -2.93 0.11
C LYS A 116 9.45 -3.99 -0.95
N LEU A 117 9.32 -5.26 -0.54
CA LEU A 117 9.02 -6.36 -1.46
C LEU A 117 7.64 -6.19 -2.12
N LEU A 118 6.66 -5.64 -1.40
CA LEU A 118 5.32 -5.36 -1.95
C LEU A 118 5.29 -4.18 -2.91
N ILE A 119 6.06 -3.12 -2.64
CA ILE A 119 6.22 -2.01 -3.58
C ILE A 119 7.03 -2.44 -4.81
N GLY A 120 7.98 -3.36 -4.63
CA GLY A 120 8.80 -3.94 -5.70
C GLY A 120 10.17 -3.29 -5.85
N ASP A 121 10.97 -3.85 -6.75
CA ASP A 121 12.38 -3.45 -6.95
C ASP A 121 12.54 -2.09 -7.64
N GLU A 122 11.52 -1.66 -8.38
CA GLU A 122 11.51 -0.41 -9.16
C GLU A 122 10.39 0.54 -8.67
N PRO A 123 10.44 0.98 -7.41
CA PRO A 123 9.41 1.86 -6.85
C PRO A 123 9.30 3.10 -7.72
N VAL A 124 8.06 3.48 -8.06
CA VAL A 124 7.73 4.63 -8.92
C VAL A 124 8.52 4.69 -10.24
N GLY A 125 8.85 3.52 -10.80
CA GLY A 125 9.63 3.40 -12.03
C GLY A 125 11.06 3.93 -11.91
N LEU A 126 11.62 3.97 -10.70
CA LEU A 126 13.04 4.24 -10.48
C LEU A 126 13.83 2.94 -10.62
N GLY A 127 14.99 3.02 -11.24
CA GLY A 127 15.83 1.85 -11.44
C GLY A 127 16.53 1.36 -10.17
N PRO A 128 17.52 0.47 -10.33
CA PRO A 128 18.30 -0.08 -9.23
C PRO A 128 19.09 1.02 -8.51
N ILE A 129 19.48 0.73 -7.27
CA ILE A 129 20.35 1.62 -6.47
C ILE A 129 21.72 1.71 -7.14
N TYR A 130 22.29 2.90 -7.20
CA TYR A 130 23.63 3.10 -7.74
C TYR A 130 24.68 2.35 -6.88
N PRO A 131 25.61 1.60 -7.50
CA PRO A 131 26.68 0.95 -6.75
C PRO A 131 27.65 1.99 -6.19
N GLY A 132 27.54 2.27 -4.89
CA GLY A 132 28.40 3.21 -4.18
C GLY A 132 27.89 4.66 -4.22
N LYS A 133 28.80 5.64 -4.28
CA LYS A 133 28.44 7.06 -4.24
C LYS A 133 28.27 7.62 -5.66
N ALA A 134 27.03 7.96 -6.02
CA ALA A 134 26.73 8.57 -7.31
C ALA A 134 27.29 10.00 -7.41
N ASP A 135 28.01 10.29 -8.49
CA ASP A 135 28.44 11.64 -8.85
C ASP A 135 27.42 12.30 -9.80
N LEU A 136 26.47 13.01 -9.20
CA LEU A 136 25.36 13.64 -9.92
C LEU A 136 25.79 14.86 -10.76
N ASN A 137 27.03 15.36 -10.60
CA ASN A 137 27.50 16.51 -11.37
C ASN A 137 27.70 16.17 -12.85
N LYS A 138 27.97 14.90 -13.17
CA LYS A 138 28.14 14.40 -14.54
C LYS A 138 26.93 14.62 -15.43
N LEU A 139 25.74 14.82 -14.86
CA LEU A 139 24.54 15.15 -15.61
C LEU A 139 24.63 16.51 -16.34
N LYS A 140 25.56 17.39 -15.96
CA LYS A 140 25.78 18.69 -16.63
C LYS A 140 26.51 18.56 -17.96
N ASP A 141 27.30 17.51 -18.11
CA ASP A 141 28.19 17.30 -19.27
C ASP A 141 27.58 16.35 -20.30
N VAL A 142 26.31 15.98 -20.14
CA VAL A 142 25.61 15.01 -20.99
C VAL A 142 25.48 15.57 -22.41
N PRO A 143 25.96 14.86 -23.44
CA PRO A 143 25.78 15.26 -24.83
C PRO A 143 24.30 15.22 -25.24
N LYS A 144 23.87 16.12 -26.14
CA LYS A 144 22.49 16.18 -26.65
C LYS A 144 21.95 14.84 -27.18
N THR A 145 22.81 14.01 -27.78
CA THR A 145 22.45 12.68 -28.26
C THR A 145 22.04 11.72 -27.14
N SER A 146 22.63 11.88 -25.96
CA SER A 146 22.37 11.07 -24.77
C SER A 146 21.22 11.62 -23.93
N GLU A 147 20.96 12.93 -23.97
CA GLU A 147 19.80 13.57 -23.31
C GLU A 147 18.47 12.95 -23.76
N ALA A 148 18.33 12.65 -25.06
CA ALA A 148 17.12 12.02 -25.58
C ALA A 148 16.88 10.61 -25.01
N VAL A 149 17.95 9.86 -24.68
CA VAL A 149 17.86 8.56 -24.02
C VAL A 149 17.43 8.75 -22.57
N LEU A 150 18.08 9.66 -21.84
CA LEU A 150 17.73 9.96 -20.45
C LEU A 150 16.28 10.44 -20.32
N ALA A 151 15.81 11.31 -21.22
CA ALA A 151 14.43 11.81 -21.21
C ALA A 151 13.38 10.68 -21.26
N LYS A 152 13.65 9.62 -22.04
CA LYS A 152 12.78 8.43 -22.10
C LYS A 152 12.81 7.62 -20.79
N LEU A 153 13.99 7.48 -20.18
CA LEU A 153 14.18 6.71 -18.96
C LEU A 153 13.71 7.46 -17.69
N THR A 154 13.63 8.80 -17.71
CA THR A 154 13.25 9.60 -16.53
C THR A 154 11.86 9.26 -16.02
N TRP A 155 10.85 9.17 -16.90
CA TRP A 155 9.45 8.86 -16.54
C TRP A 155 8.91 7.59 -17.20
N GLY A 156 9.71 6.94 -18.06
CA GLY A 156 9.40 5.62 -18.60
C GLY A 156 9.99 4.50 -17.73
N PRO A 157 10.04 3.27 -18.27
CA PRO A 157 10.77 2.19 -17.62
C PRO A 157 12.23 2.60 -17.38
N PRO A 158 12.80 2.34 -16.19
CA PRO A 158 14.17 2.73 -15.89
C PRO A 158 15.21 1.83 -16.59
N ARG A 159 14.76 0.81 -17.35
CA ARG A 159 15.59 -0.11 -18.12
C ARG A 159 15.42 0.12 -19.62
N GLY A 160 16.53 0.04 -20.35
CA GLY A 160 16.57 0.10 -21.81
C GLY A 160 17.22 -1.14 -22.40
N GLN A 161 16.67 -1.63 -23.51
CA GLN A 161 17.24 -2.72 -24.29
C GLN A 161 18.27 -2.20 -25.30
N ILE A 162 19.38 -2.92 -25.45
CA ILE A 162 20.47 -2.62 -26.38
C ILE A 162 20.92 -3.89 -27.12
N THR A 163 21.51 -3.71 -28.31
CA THR A 163 21.93 -4.85 -29.14
C THR A 163 23.12 -5.60 -28.56
N ASP A 164 24.12 -4.89 -28.03
CA ASP A 164 25.30 -5.48 -27.38
C ASP A 164 25.98 -4.41 -26.51
N ILE A 165 26.18 -4.71 -25.22
CA ILE A 165 26.87 -3.82 -24.28
C ILE A 165 28.32 -3.50 -24.70
N LYS A 166 28.95 -4.36 -25.52
CA LYS A 166 30.29 -4.12 -26.09
C LYS A 166 30.27 -3.13 -27.26
N LYS A 167 29.08 -2.88 -27.85
CA LYS A 167 28.88 -1.94 -28.97
C LYS A 167 27.62 -1.08 -28.73
N PRO A 168 27.60 -0.25 -27.67
CA PRO A 168 26.39 0.46 -27.23
C PRO A 168 25.99 1.65 -28.12
N GLY A 169 26.79 1.99 -29.14
CA GLY A 169 26.63 3.22 -29.91
C GLY A 169 27.06 4.46 -29.11
N THR A 170 27.07 5.63 -29.77
CA THR A 170 27.62 6.87 -29.18
C THR A 170 26.80 7.40 -28.01
N ALA A 171 25.47 7.40 -28.12
CA ALA A 171 24.59 7.96 -27.10
C ALA A 171 24.60 7.16 -25.78
N ILE A 172 24.52 5.83 -25.86
CA ILE A 172 24.50 4.96 -24.67
C ILE A 172 25.93 4.71 -24.18
N GLY A 173 26.91 4.58 -25.08
CA GLY A 173 28.31 4.41 -24.72
C GLY A 173 28.81 5.51 -23.80
N TRP A 174 28.56 6.78 -24.13
CA TRP A 174 28.96 7.89 -23.26
C TRP A 174 28.33 7.81 -21.86
N LEU A 175 27.05 7.40 -21.77
CA LEU A 175 26.36 7.25 -20.48
C LEU A 175 26.92 6.10 -19.64
N LEU A 176 27.34 5.00 -20.28
CA LEU A 176 28.00 3.87 -19.63
C LEU A 176 29.42 4.23 -19.16
N ASP A 177 30.21 4.87 -20.03
CA ASP A 177 31.58 5.30 -19.71
C ASP A 177 31.61 6.27 -18.53
N ASN A 178 30.56 7.09 -18.39
CA ASN A 178 30.40 8.02 -17.28
C ASN A 178 29.70 7.43 -16.05
N ASN A 179 29.30 6.16 -16.10
CA ASN A 179 28.52 5.47 -15.06
C ASN A 179 27.21 6.20 -14.70
N ILE A 180 26.53 6.78 -15.69
CA ILE A 180 25.16 7.31 -15.53
C ILE A 180 24.14 6.21 -15.80
N LEU A 181 24.42 5.32 -16.74
CA LEU A 181 23.74 4.04 -16.89
C LEU A 181 24.61 2.92 -16.35
N ILE A 182 24.00 1.87 -15.82
CA ILE A 182 24.69 0.66 -15.40
C ILE A 182 24.26 -0.53 -16.28
N PRO A 183 25.18 -1.42 -16.65
CA PRO A 183 24.82 -2.67 -17.33
C PRO A 183 24.13 -3.62 -16.35
N MET A 184 23.02 -4.19 -16.78
CA MET A 184 22.33 -5.27 -16.04
C MET A 184 22.74 -6.64 -16.59
N ASP A 185 22.86 -6.74 -17.91
CA ASP A 185 23.31 -7.92 -18.65
C ASP A 185 23.91 -7.48 -20.01
N SER A 186 24.14 -8.41 -20.95
CA SER A 186 24.73 -8.09 -22.26
C SER A 186 23.83 -7.26 -23.19
N HIS A 187 22.54 -7.17 -22.89
CA HIS A 187 21.50 -6.53 -23.71
C HIS A 187 20.64 -5.52 -22.95
N THR A 188 20.87 -5.30 -21.66
CA THR A 188 20.05 -4.43 -20.82
C THR A 188 20.91 -3.44 -20.05
N VAL A 189 20.52 -2.17 -20.10
CA VAL A 189 21.07 -1.10 -19.26
C VAL A 189 19.98 -0.54 -18.36
N ALA A 190 20.34 -0.02 -17.20
CA ALA A 190 19.42 0.61 -16.28
C ALA A 190 19.91 2.02 -15.89
N LEU A 191 18.96 2.93 -15.71
CA LEU A 191 19.16 4.24 -15.09
C LEU A 191 19.06 4.07 -13.57
N PRO A 192 20.17 4.24 -12.83
CA PRO A 192 20.17 4.12 -11.38
C PRO A 192 19.29 5.19 -10.74
N ARG A 193 18.72 4.83 -9.59
CA ARG A 193 17.70 5.61 -8.87
C ARG A 193 18.13 7.06 -8.59
N GLU A 194 19.37 7.27 -8.18
CA GLU A 194 19.93 8.56 -7.80
C GLU A 194 19.95 9.54 -8.98
N PHE A 195 20.35 9.05 -10.17
CA PHE A 195 20.29 9.83 -11.40
C PHE A 195 18.86 10.07 -11.85
N GLY A 196 17.98 9.05 -11.73
CA GLY A 196 16.55 9.18 -12.02
C GLY A 196 15.89 10.28 -11.18
N ILE A 197 16.07 10.25 -9.86
CA ILE A 197 15.55 11.30 -8.95
C ILE A 197 16.09 12.67 -9.33
N LYS A 198 17.39 12.78 -9.65
CA LYS A 198 17.98 14.07 -10.06
C LYS A 198 17.39 14.59 -11.38
N LEU A 199 17.17 13.73 -12.36
CA LEU A 199 16.53 14.06 -13.65
C LEU A 199 15.06 14.46 -13.48
N ARG A 200 14.37 13.92 -12.47
CA ARG A 200 13.02 14.31 -12.07
C ARG A 200 12.95 15.62 -11.25
N GLY A 201 14.04 16.39 -11.20
CA GLY A 201 14.09 17.64 -10.43
C GLY A 201 14.19 17.42 -8.91
N GLY A 202 14.67 16.25 -8.49
CA GLY A 202 14.78 15.86 -7.09
C GLY A 202 13.51 15.22 -6.52
N LYS A 203 12.47 15.00 -7.33
CA LYS A 203 11.21 14.39 -6.91
C LYS A 203 11.08 12.96 -7.41
N VAL A 204 10.41 12.10 -6.65
CA VAL A 204 10.19 10.70 -7.05
C VAL A 204 8.92 10.54 -7.88
N HIS A 205 7.88 11.32 -7.58
CA HIS A 205 6.58 11.32 -8.26
C HIS A 205 6.46 12.50 -9.21
N LYS A 206 5.74 12.31 -10.34
CA LYS A 206 5.51 13.37 -11.33
C LYS A 206 4.52 14.41 -10.81
N GLU A 207 3.47 13.92 -10.16
CA GLU A 207 2.39 14.72 -9.59
C GLU A 207 2.14 14.21 -8.17
N LEU A 208 2.01 15.12 -7.21
CA LEU A 208 1.75 14.79 -5.81
C LEU A 208 0.27 15.02 -5.49
N SER A 209 -0.41 13.97 -5.04
CA SER A 209 -1.84 14.00 -4.72
C SER A 209 -2.10 14.45 -3.29
N ILE A 210 -1.52 15.59 -2.92
CA ILE A 210 -1.51 16.13 -1.55
C ILE A 210 -2.93 16.42 -1.03
N LYS A 211 -3.83 16.82 -1.93
CA LYS A 211 -5.22 17.16 -1.62
C LYS A 211 -6.15 16.08 -2.15
N ALA A 212 -7.24 15.85 -1.42
CA ALA A 212 -8.34 15.03 -1.90
C ALA A 212 -8.86 15.60 -3.24
N PRO A 213 -9.19 14.75 -4.22
CA PRO A 213 -9.76 15.20 -5.47
C PRO A 213 -11.13 15.84 -5.24
N ASP A 214 -11.48 16.81 -6.06
CA ASP A 214 -12.81 17.42 -6.04
C ASP A 214 -13.86 16.39 -6.45
N LEU A 215 -14.92 16.26 -5.65
CA LEU A 215 -16.04 15.39 -5.97
C LEU A 215 -16.84 16.01 -7.13
N THR A 216 -16.79 15.34 -8.28
CA THR A 216 -17.62 15.70 -9.44
C THR A 216 -18.85 14.80 -9.48
N GLY A 217 -20.03 15.38 -9.72
CA GLY A 217 -21.26 14.60 -9.75
C GLY A 217 -22.52 15.45 -9.75
N LYS A 218 -23.66 14.80 -10.01
CA LYS A 218 -24.97 15.43 -9.91
C LYS A 218 -25.28 15.71 -8.44
N LYS A 219 -25.50 16.98 -8.10
CA LYS A 219 -26.04 17.35 -6.79
C LYS A 219 -27.49 16.88 -6.70
N LEU A 220 -27.79 16.05 -5.70
CA LEU A 220 -29.14 15.60 -5.38
C LEU A 220 -29.66 16.39 -4.19
N SER A 221 -30.96 16.68 -4.17
CA SER A 221 -31.57 17.33 -3.01
C SER A 221 -31.62 16.36 -1.83
N GLN A 222 -31.40 16.84 -0.61
CA GLN A 222 -31.45 16.01 0.61
C GLN A 222 -32.77 15.21 0.70
N LYS A 223 -33.90 15.83 0.35
CA LYS A 223 -35.21 15.17 0.32
C LYS A 223 -35.23 13.91 -0.57
N GLN A 224 -34.59 13.94 -1.74
CA GLN A 224 -34.53 12.77 -2.63
C GLN A 224 -33.61 11.68 -2.06
N ILE A 225 -32.50 12.09 -1.43
CA ILE A 225 -31.58 11.18 -0.75
C ILE A 225 -32.32 10.47 0.38
N ASP A 226 -33.04 11.20 1.22
CA ASP A 226 -33.77 10.65 2.37
C ASP A 226 -34.87 9.68 1.92
N LEU A 227 -35.65 10.04 0.89
CA LEU A 227 -36.69 9.16 0.35
C LEU A 227 -36.11 7.84 -0.19
N ALA A 228 -35.00 7.91 -0.92
CA ALA A 228 -34.33 6.72 -1.42
C ALA A 228 -33.70 5.90 -0.28
N ALA A 229 -33.10 6.55 0.72
CA ALA A 229 -32.53 5.90 1.89
C ALA A 229 -33.58 5.14 2.70
N ILE A 230 -34.72 5.77 3.02
CA ILE A 230 -35.82 5.13 3.77
C ILE A 230 -36.33 3.89 3.02
N ALA A 231 -36.56 3.99 1.70
CA ALA A 231 -37.04 2.86 0.91
C ALA A 231 -36.05 1.68 0.92
N ASN A 232 -34.75 1.96 0.80
CA ASN A 232 -33.72 0.91 0.82
C ASN A 232 -33.52 0.33 2.23
N ILE A 233 -33.56 1.15 3.30
CA ILE A 233 -33.51 0.68 4.68
C ILE A 233 -34.66 -0.28 4.96
N SER A 234 -35.90 0.08 4.61
CA SER A 234 -37.06 -0.80 4.78
C SER A 234 -36.92 -2.09 3.98
N THR A 235 -36.32 -2.04 2.78
CA THR A 235 -36.08 -3.23 1.96
C THR A 235 -35.07 -4.17 2.61
N VAL A 236 -33.94 -3.64 3.10
CA VAL A 236 -32.92 -4.42 3.81
C VAL A 236 -33.47 -5.03 5.09
N MET A 237 -34.22 -4.25 5.89
CA MET A 237 -34.85 -4.77 7.11
C MET A 237 -35.80 -5.94 6.81
N ARG A 238 -36.60 -5.83 5.74
CA ARG A 238 -37.48 -6.92 5.29
C ARG A 238 -36.66 -8.15 4.90
N TRP A 239 -35.56 -8.01 4.16
CA TRP A 239 -34.71 -9.16 3.83
C TRP A 239 -34.08 -9.81 5.06
N CYS A 240 -33.64 -9.02 6.05
CA CYS A 240 -33.16 -9.56 7.32
C CYS A 240 -34.27 -10.35 8.04
N GLU A 241 -35.49 -9.81 8.12
CA GLU A 241 -36.63 -10.47 8.76
C GLU A 241 -37.00 -11.77 8.06
N GLU A 242 -37.15 -11.76 6.73
CA GLU A 242 -37.46 -12.96 5.95
C GLU A 242 -36.35 -14.01 6.05
N LEU A 243 -35.08 -13.59 6.04
CA LEU A 243 -33.96 -14.50 6.27
C LEU A 243 -34.06 -15.16 7.64
N LEU A 244 -34.23 -14.37 8.71
CA LEU A 244 -34.30 -14.89 10.08
C LEU A 244 -35.49 -15.84 10.28
N HIS A 245 -36.67 -15.51 9.72
CA HIS A 245 -37.82 -16.40 9.73
C HIS A 245 -37.54 -17.70 8.97
N ASN A 246 -36.98 -17.62 7.76
CA ASN A 246 -36.63 -18.80 6.98
C ASN A 246 -35.66 -19.72 7.73
N LEU A 247 -34.60 -19.16 8.32
CA LEU A 247 -33.61 -19.94 9.08
C LEU A 247 -34.16 -20.48 10.40
N SER A 248 -35.18 -19.84 10.98
CA SER A 248 -35.90 -20.37 12.15
C SER A 248 -36.71 -21.63 11.81
N ASP A 249 -37.24 -21.71 10.59
CA ASP A 249 -38.02 -22.87 10.14
C ASP A 249 -37.15 -23.97 9.54
N GLU A 250 -36.15 -23.59 8.72
CA GLU A 250 -35.21 -24.48 8.02
C GLU A 250 -33.75 -24.09 8.28
N PRO A 251 -33.19 -24.34 9.49
CA PRO A 251 -31.81 -23.97 9.79
C PRO A 251 -30.82 -24.79 8.95
N PRO A 252 -29.93 -24.14 8.18
CA PRO A 252 -28.90 -24.82 7.41
C PRO A 252 -27.80 -25.37 8.34
N THR A 253 -27.16 -26.45 7.92
CA THR A 253 -25.98 -26.96 8.63
C THR A 253 -24.76 -26.10 8.31
N ALA A 254 -24.08 -25.61 9.33
CA ALA A 254 -22.85 -24.84 9.17
C ALA A 254 -21.73 -25.70 8.55
N LEU A 255 -20.95 -25.11 7.64
CA LEU A 255 -19.75 -25.76 7.14
C LEU A 255 -18.69 -25.87 8.23
N ARG A 256 -17.81 -26.88 8.13
CA ARG A 256 -16.69 -27.08 9.09
C ARG A 256 -15.76 -25.86 9.20
N THR A 257 -15.67 -25.06 8.14
CA THR A 257 -14.88 -23.82 8.09
C THR A 257 -15.66 -22.59 8.57
N GLY A 258 -16.89 -22.77 9.04
CA GLY A 258 -17.88 -21.71 9.23
C GLY A 258 -18.62 -21.37 7.94
N GLY A 259 -19.79 -20.74 8.08
CA GLY A 259 -20.61 -20.25 6.98
C GLY A 259 -21.66 -21.24 6.45
N ILE A 260 -22.33 -20.85 5.37
CA ILE A 260 -23.47 -21.54 4.76
C ILE A 260 -23.01 -22.29 3.50
N GLY A 261 -23.48 -23.53 3.31
CA GLY A 261 -23.23 -24.30 2.08
C GLY A 261 -23.86 -23.65 0.85
N ILE A 262 -23.21 -23.75 -0.32
CA ILE A 262 -23.68 -23.10 -1.56
C ILE A 262 -25.11 -23.49 -1.97
N ARG A 263 -25.53 -24.71 -1.65
CA ARG A 263 -26.88 -25.21 -1.93
C ARG A 263 -27.93 -24.54 -1.04
N ASP A 264 -27.61 -24.38 0.24
CA ASP A 264 -28.50 -23.72 1.21
C ASP A 264 -28.57 -22.23 0.92
N LEU A 265 -27.42 -21.59 0.63
CA LEU A 265 -27.38 -20.19 0.20
C LEU A 265 -28.28 -19.94 -1.01
N LYS A 266 -28.23 -20.83 -2.01
CA LYS A 266 -29.09 -20.74 -3.18
C LYS A 266 -30.58 -20.86 -2.84
N ARG A 267 -30.95 -21.81 -1.98
CA ARG A 267 -32.35 -21.97 -1.52
C ARG A 267 -32.83 -20.74 -0.75
N ILE A 268 -31.99 -20.21 0.13
CA ILE A 268 -32.27 -19.00 0.90
C ILE A 268 -32.49 -17.81 -0.05
N ALA A 269 -31.58 -17.62 -1.02
CA ALA A 269 -31.68 -16.55 -2.01
C ALA A 269 -32.99 -16.64 -2.82
N GLU A 270 -33.37 -17.84 -3.26
CA GLU A 270 -34.64 -18.11 -3.93
C GLU A 270 -35.86 -17.78 -3.03
N HIS A 271 -35.81 -18.12 -1.75
CA HIS A 271 -36.90 -17.86 -0.80
C HIS A 271 -37.09 -16.36 -0.52
N ILE A 272 -36.02 -15.63 -0.22
CA ILE A 272 -36.10 -14.18 0.07
C ILE A 272 -36.25 -13.33 -1.20
N GLY A 273 -36.06 -13.94 -2.38
CA GLY A 273 -36.25 -13.33 -3.69
C GLY A 273 -35.12 -12.40 -4.13
N VAL A 274 -33.87 -12.76 -3.86
CA VAL A 274 -32.66 -11.99 -4.24
C VAL A 274 -31.60 -12.90 -4.87
N ASP A 275 -30.51 -12.33 -5.37
CA ASP A 275 -29.37 -13.13 -5.84
C ASP A 275 -28.50 -13.67 -4.67
N GLU A 276 -27.67 -14.68 -4.95
CA GLU A 276 -26.85 -15.35 -3.93
C GLU A 276 -25.87 -14.39 -3.23
N ALA A 277 -25.37 -13.38 -3.93
CA ALA A 277 -24.44 -12.40 -3.35
C ALA A 277 -25.15 -11.49 -2.34
N CYS A 278 -26.36 -11.03 -2.68
CA CYS A 278 -27.20 -10.26 -1.78
C CYS A 278 -27.63 -11.09 -0.57
N ALA A 279 -28.04 -12.35 -0.76
CA ALA A 279 -28.40 -13.24 0.33
C ALA A 279 -27.22 -13.47 1.30
N GLY A 280 -26.02 -13.70 0.76
CA GLY A 280 -24.79 -13.81 1.55
C GLY A 280 -24.48 -12.54 2.34
N PHE A 281 -24.59 -11.37 1.70
CA PHE A 281 -24.39 -10.08 2.36
C PHE A 281 -25.38 -9.85 3.52
N ILE A 282 -26.66 -10.18 3.33
CA ILE A 282 -27.67 -10.06 4.39
C ILE A 282 -27.39 -11.03 5.54
N ALA A 283 -26.98 -12.27 5.25
CA ALA A 283 -26.60 -13.24 6.28
C ALA A 283 -25.39 -12.78 7.09
N GLU A 284 -24.35 -12.24 6.43
CA GLU A 284 -23.19 -11.66 7.08
C GLU A 284 -23.56 -10.45 7.94
N LEU A 285 -24.46 -9.58 7.46
CA LEU A 285 -24.95 -8.44 8.21
C LEU A 285 -25.68 -8.88 9.48
N CYS A 286 -26.56 -9.88 9.38
CA CYS A 286 -27.26 -10.45 10.54
C CYS A 286 -26.29 -11.12 11.52
N TYR A 287 -25.26 -11.81 11.02
CA TYR A 287 -24.22 -12.42 11.86
C TYR A 287 -23.40 -11.36 12.62
N LEU A 288 -22.92 -10.33 11.92
CA LEU A 288 -22.18 -9.21 12.52
C LEU A 288 -23.05 -8.40 13.50
N GLY A 289 -24.36 -8.30 13.23
CA GLY A 289 -25.33 -7.70 14.13
C GLY A 289 -25.70 -8.55 15.35
N GLY A 290 -25.20 -9.79 15.44
CA GLY A 290 -25.51 -10.73 16.52
C GLY A 290 -26.93 -11.31 16.47
N LEU A 291 -27.61 -11.19 15.32
CA LEU A 291 -28.94 -11.77 15.08
C LEU A 291 -28.87 -13.22 14.62
N LEU A 292 -27.75 -13.61 14.01
CA LEU A 292 -27.41 -14.98 13.66
C LEU A 292 -26.14 -15.39 14.38
N VAL A 293 -26.12 -16.64 14.84
CA VAL A 293 -24.94 -17.27 15.43
C VAL A 293 -24.73 -18.63 14.78
N ILE A 294 -23.46 -19.01 14.65
CA ILE A 294 -23.11 -20.36 14.22
C ILE A 294 -23.08 -21.22 15.48
N ASP A 295 -23.92 -22.25 15.52
CA ASP A 295 -23.89 -23.23 16.59
C ASP A 295 -22.57 -24.04 16.50
N PRO A 296 -21.73 -24.05 17.55
CA PRO A 296 -20.46 -24.78 17.55
C PRO A 296 -20.60 -26.30 17.75
N ASP A 297 -21.82 -26.82 17.98
CA ASP A 297 -22.09 -28.24 18.26
C ASP A 297 -22.09 -29.15 17.01
#